data_AF-A0A956QID5-F1
#
_entry.id   AF-A0A956QID5-F1
#
_cell.length_a   1.000
_cell.length_b   1.000
_cell.length_c   1.000
_cell.angle_alpha   90.00
_cell.angle_beta   90.00
_cell.angle_gamma   90.00
#
_symmetry.space_group_name_H-M   'P 1'
#
loop_
_entity.id
_entity.type
_entity.pdbx_description
1 polymer ?
#
loop_
_entity_poly.entity_id
_entity_poly.type
_entity_poly.pdbx_seq_one_letter_code
_entity_poly.pdbx_strand_id
1 'polypeptide(L)'
;MRIHSTPTRFAPPKVRLPQDEGSHPEAKTEWWYLNGHLEDDQGRHYGIMHALFDMPDAIHGRYNVDLPMMPGATALDTGLTL
;
A
#
# COMPACT_ATOMS: atom_id res chain seq x y z
N MET A 1 -31.71 -11.81 -34.73
CA MET A 1 -30.67 -11.94 -33.69
C MET A 1 -30.66 -10.67 -32.86
N ARG A 2 -31.02 -10.74 -31.57
CA ARG A 2 -31.08 -9.59 -30.64
C ARG A 2 -29.98 -9.79 -29.60
N ILE A 3 -28.99 -8.92 -29.57
CA ILE A 3 -27.97 -8.92 -28.51
C ILE A 3 -28.58 -8.24 -27.28
N HIS A 4 -28.66 -8.98 -26.17
CA HIS A 4 -28.95 -8.41 -24.86
C HIS A 4 -27.61 -7.93 -24.29
N SER A 5 -27.37 -6.62 -24.35
CA SER A 5 -26.23 -6.01 -23.65
C SER A 5 -26.63 -5.83 -22.19
N THR A 6 -26.28 -6.78 -21.32
CA THR A 6 -26.34 -6.55 -19.87
C THR A 6 -25.32 -5.45 -19.55
N PRO A 7 -25.70 -4.28 -19.01
CA PRO A 7 -24.72 -3.29 -18.61
C PRO A 7 -23.87 -3.88 -17.49
N THR A 8 -22.57 -4.01 -17.73
CA THR A 8 -21.59 -4.40 -16.72
C THR A 8 -21.68 -3.41 -15.57
N ARG A 9 -22.31 -3.82 -14.45
CA ARG A 9 -22.47 -3.02 -13.24
C ARG A 9 -21.17 -3.02 -12.42
N PHE A 10 -20.07 -2.58 -13.03
CA PHE A 10 -18.81 -2.36 -12.33
C PHE A 10 -18.26 -1.00 -12.73
N ALA A 11 -19.02 0.06 -12.42
CA ALA A 11 -18.38 1.34 -12.20
C ALA A 11 -17.57 1.20 -10.90
N PRO A 12 -16.29 1.63 -10.86
CA PRO A 12 -15.54 1.63 -9.62
C PRO A 12 -16.26 2.49 -8.57
N PRO A 13 -16.13 2.17 -7.27
CA PRO A 13 -16.64 3.03 -6.23
C PRO A 13 -16.06 4.44 -6.39
N LYS A 14 -16.87 5.46 -6.14
CA LYS A 14 -16.40 6.85 -6.14
C LYS A 14 -15.52 7.06 -4.91
N VAL A 15 -14.31 7.57 -5.13
CA VAL A 15 -13.40 8.01 -4.06
C VAL A 15 -13.95 9.29 -3.42
N ARG A 16 -13.91 9.35 -2.09
CA ARG A 16 -14.37 10.47 -1.25
C ARG A 16 -13.25 10.91 -0.32
N LEU A 17 -12.73 12.10 -0.57
CA LEU A 17 -11.73 12.72 0.29
C LEU A 17 -12.43 13.63 1.32
N PRO A 18 -11.98 13.70 2.58
CA PRO A 18 -10.75 13.08 3.13
C PRO A 18 -10.92 11.62 3.60
N GLN A 19 -12.12 11.03 3.51
CA GLN A 19 -12.40 9.74 4.14
C GLN A 19 -11.54 8.59 3.59
N ASP A 20 -11.32 8.57 2.28
CA ASP A 20 -10.62 7.50 1.58
C ASP A 20 -9.10 7.77 1.44
N GLU A 21 -8.57 8.81 2.09
CA GLU A 21 -7.12 9.08 2.15
C GLU A 21 -6.44 8.54 3.41
N GLY A 22 -7.23 7.97 4.34
CA GLY A 22 -6.72 7.25 5.51
C GLY A 22 -6.47 5.78 5.23
N SER A 23 -6.11 5.03 6.26
CA SER A 23 -6.02 3.57 6.19
C SER A 23 -7.40 2.93 6.02
N HIS A 24 -7.44 1.78 5.37
CA HIS A 24 -8.63 0.96 5.12
C HIS A 24 -8.50 -0.41 5.82
N PRO A 25 -8.76 -0.52 7.13
CA PRO A 25 -8.50 -1.76 7.90
C PRO A 25 -9.30 -2.98 7.43
N GLU A 26 -10.45 -2.76 6.78
CA GLU A 26 -11.27 -3.82 6.19
C GLU A 26 -10.78 -4.28 4.80
N ALA A 27 -9.80 -3.57 4.21
CA ALA A 27 -9.24 -3.97 2.93
C ALA A 27 -8.39 -5.23 3.10
N LYS A 28 -8.53 -6.17 2.17
CA LYS A 28 -7.68 -7.37 2.13
C LYS A 28 -6.22 -7.04 1.77
N THR A 29 -6.00 -5.89 1.16
CA THR A 29 -4.70 -5.45 0.68
C THR A 29 -4.69 -3.94 0.57
N GLU A 30 -3.77 -3.29 1.26
CA GLU A 30 -3.55 -1.85 1.22
C GLU A 30 -2.06 -1.56 1.00
N TRP A 31 -1.78 -0.51 0.21
CA TRP A 31 -0.43 -0.18 -0.28
C TRP A 31 -0.21 1.32 -0.12
N TRP A 32 0.90 1.70 0.48
CA TRP A 32 1.34 3.10 0.57
C TRP A 32 2.70 3.24 -0.09
N TYR A 33 2.78 4.09 -1.12
CA TYR A 33 4.03 4.39 -1.82
C TYR A 33 4.37 5.87 -1.68
N LEU A 34 5.54 6.14 -1.11
CA LEU A 34 6.16 7.46 -1.10
C LEU A 34 7.44 7.38 -1.93
N ASN A 35 7.54 8.20 -2.96
CA ASN A 35 8.77 8.41 -3.71
C ASN A 35 9.09 9.91 -3.74
N GLY A 36 10.38 10.24 -3.72
CA GLY A 36 10.78 11.63 -3.72
C GLY A 36 12.24 11.82 -4.06
N HIS A 37 12.57 13.10 -4.27
CA HIS A 37 13.94 13.57 -4.41
C HIS A 37 14.18 14.60 -3.32
N LEU A 38 15.32 14.50 -2.65
CA LEU A 38 15.77 15.47 -1.66
C LEU A 38 17.01 16.16 -2.18
N GLU A 39 17.19 17.42 -1.78
CA GLU A 39 18.41 18.18 -1.97
C GLU A 39 18.84 18.72 -0.61
N ASP A 40 20.12 18.71 -0.33
CA ASP A 40 20.67 19.31 0.89
C ASP A 40 21.25 20.71 0.64
N ASP A 41 21.66 21.39 1.72
CA ASP A 41 22.21 22.75 1.64
C ASP A 41 23.52 22.87 0.83
N GLN A 42 24.15 21.74 0.46
CA GLN A 42 25.35 21.70 -0.38
C GLN A 42 25.02 21.36 -1.84
N GLY A 43 23.74 21.25 -2.20
CA GLY A 43 23.26 20.91 -3.55
C GLY A 43 23.41 19.43 -3.89
N ARG A 44 23.58 18.54 -2.91
CA ARG A 44 23.63 17.08 -3.16
C ARG A 44 22.22 16.55 -3.29
N HIS A 45 21.98 15.76 -4.34
CA HIS A 45 20.67 15.15 -4.61
C HIS A 45 20.59 13.70 -4.09
N TYR A 46 19.44 13.36 -3.52
CA TYR A 46 19.13 12.04 -2.99
C TYR A 46 17.77 11.57 -3.50
N GLY A 47 17.65 10.27 -3.74
CA GLY A 47 16.34 9.63 -3.94
C GLY A 47 15.83 9.06 -2.62
N ILE A 48 14.53 9.17 -2.38
CA ILE A 48 13.84 8.48 -1.30
C ILE A 48 12.72 7.60 -1.85
N MET A 49 12.57 6.42 -1.24
CA MET A 49 11.45 5.51 -1.47
C MET A 49 11.03 4.91 -0.14
N HIS A 50 9.72 4.85 0.07
CA HIS A 50 9.10 4.12 1.17
C HIS A 50 7.89 3.35 0.61
N ALA A 51 7.82 2.06 0.90
CA ALA A 51 6.68 1.21 0.59
C ALA A 51 6.16 0.55 1.87
N LEU A 52 4.87 0.72 2.17
CA LEU A 52 4.17 0.00 3.23
C LEU A 52 3.09 -0.90 2.63
N PHE A 53 2.94 -2.09 3.21
CA PHE A 53 1.96 -3.07 2.78
C PHE A 53 1.16 -3.52 4.00
N ASP A 54 -0.16 -3.33 3.96
CA ASP A 54 -1.07 -3.92 4.94
C ASP A 54 -1.85 -5.06 4.28
N MET A 55 -1.76 -6.23 4.91
CA MET A 55 -2.32 -7.49 4.44
C MET A 55 -2.77 -8.30 5.67
N PRO A 56 -3.92 -7.94 6.28
CA PRO A 56 -4.33 -8.49 7.58
C PRO A 56 -4.44 -10.03 7.57
N ASP A 57 -4.86 -10.60 6.44
CA ASP A 57 -5.01 -12.05 6.26
C ASP A 57 -3.72 -12.78 5.86
N ALA A 58 -2.67 -12.07 5.42
CA ALA A 58 -1.45 -12.70 4.90
C ALA A 58 -0.46 -13.09 6.00
N ILE A 59 -0.42 -12.31 7.10
CA ILE A 59 0.59 -12.47 8.16
C ILE A 59 0.14 -13.50 9.23
N HIS A 60 -1.17 -13.75 9.40
CA HIS A 60 -1.72 -14.59 10.47
C HIS A 60 -1.96 -16.08 10.14
N GLY A 61 -1.08 -16.71 9.35
CA GLY A 61 -0.85 -18.15 9.50
C GLY A 61 -1.22 -19.08 8.36
N ARG A 62 -1.01 -18.70 7.08
CA ARG A 62 -0.96 -19.71 5.99
C ARG A 62 0.17 -19.55 4.97
N TYR A 63 0.98 -18.49 5.05
CA TYR A 63 2.14 -18.33 4.17
C TYR A 63 3.32 -17.77 4.96
N ASN A 64 4.30 -18.62 5.27
CA ASN A 64 5.66 -18.14 5.48
C ASN A 64 6.09 -17.54 4.14
N VAL A 65 5.94 -16.23 3.98
CA VAL A 65 6.76 -15.52 2.99
C VAL A 65 8.16 -15.50 3.60
N ASP A 66 8.97 -16.50 3.26
CA ASP A 66 10.42 -16.41 3.39
C ASP A 66 10.88 -15.33 2.42
N LEU A 67 10.59 -14.06 2.74
CA LEU A 67 11.31 -12.95 2.16
C LEU A 67 12.75 -13.16 2.67
N PRO A 68 13.74 -13.42 1.80
CA PRO A 68 15.12 -13.43 2.24
C PRO A 68 15.32 -12.10 2.96
N MET A 69 15.63 -12.18 4.25
CA MET A 69 15.96 -11.02 5.07
C MET A 69 16.94 -10.17 4.26
N MET A 70 16.47 -9.05 3.72
CA MET A 70 17.33 -8.12 3.03
C MET A 70 18.39 -7.71 4.05
N PRO A 71 19.70 -7.81 3.75
CA PRO A 71 20.72 -7.37 4.69
C PRO A 71 20.44 -5.92 5.10
N GLY A 72 20.07 -5.70 6.37
CA GLY A 72 19.71 -4.38 6.91
C GLY A 72 18.22 -4.11 7.15
N ALA A 73 17.31 -5.05 6.86
CA ALA A 73 15.91 -4.93 7.25
C ALA A 73 15.79 -5.12 8.78
N THR A 74 15.82 -4.02 9.51
CA THR A 74 15.40 -4.02 10.92
C THR A 74 13.88 -4.05 10.89
N ALA A 75 13.27 -5.09 11.46
CA ALA A 75 11.84 -5.05 11.76
C ALA A 75 11.63 -3.88 12.73
N LEU A 76 11.22 -2.74 12.19
CA LEU A 76 10.68 -1.68 13.03
C LEU A 76 9.35 -2.24 13.52
N ASP A 77 9.29 -2.53 14.81
CA ASP A 77 8.03 -2.57 15.54
C ASP A 77 7.37 -1.20 15.30
N THR A 78 6.57 -1.10 14.25
CA THR A 78 5.75 0.06 13.97
C THR A 78 4.62 0.00 14.98
N GLY A 79 4.90 0.37 16.23
CA GLY A 79 3.93 0.61 17.29
C GLY A 79 3.03 1.81 16.97
N LEU A 80 2.46 1.85 15.76
CA LEU A 80 1.34 2.72 15.41
C LEU A 80 0.10 2.11 16.02
N THR A 81 -0.10 2.38 17.31
CA THR A 81 -1.45 2.38 17.88
C THR A 81 -2.15 3.61 17.34
N LEU A 82 -3.18 3.40 16.50
CA LEU A 82 -4.24 4.36 16.22
C LEU A 82 -5.51 3.89 16.91
#